data_AF-S0FT90-F1
#
_entry.id   AF-S0FT90-F1
#
_cell.length_a   1.000
_cell.length_b   1.000
_cell.length_c   1.000
_cell.angle_alpha   90.00
_cell.angle_beta   90.00
_cell.angle_gamma   90.00
#
_symmetry.space_group_name_H-M   'P 1'
#
loop_
_entity.id
_entity.type
_entity.pdbx_description
1 polymer ?
#
loop_
_entity_poly.entity_id
_entity_poly.type
_entity_poly.pdbx_seq_one_letter_code
_entity_poly.pdbx_strand_id
1 'polypeptide(L)'
;MLLIMVGRAEIDGENVNKKSNYMDRPFWQKAAGASRQYLHISCDKDTGMAPEYAEFDGTPKKLFRDFQFYSDAYRVAMNIGLDAAWFNKDASLGEIVDRLQVFFSENTTFGQYKAYTIKGEPFDEPAMHSVAIIATNAAGSLAARGKYRLQWVRDFWELPLRKGERRYYDNCLYFFCLLMLAGEYNMYI
;
A
#
# COMPACT_ATOMS: atom_id res chain seq x y z
N MET A 1 6.35 -5.06 -10.28
CA MET A 1 6.04 -5.79 -9.04
C MET A 1 7.25 -5.73 -8.10
N LEU A 2 7.45 -4.58 -7.42
CA LEU A 2 8.28 -4.56 -6.22
C LEU A 2 7.44 -5.24 -5.14
N LEU A 3 7.83 -6.45 -4.74
CA LEU A 3 7.49 -6.91 -3.40
C LEU A 3 8.22 -5.93 -2.48
N ILE A 4 7.53 -4.91 -1.96
CA ILE A 4 8.11 -4.04 -0.94
C ILE A 4 8.43 -4.98 0.20
N MET A 5 9.72 -5.28 0.37
CA MET A 5 10.18 -6.06 1.49
C MET A 5 10.11 -5.17 2.71
N VAL A 6 8.91 -5.11 3.28
CA VAL A 6 8.69 -4.70 4.67
C VAL A 6 9.22 -5.84 5.53
N GLY A 7 10.54 -6.03 5.48
CA GLY A 7 11.21 -7.28 5.79
C GLY A 7 12.37 -7.08 6.75
N ARG A 8 12.03 -6.85 8.03
CA ARG A 8 12.66 -7.48 9.20
C ARG A 8 14.16 -7.34 9.45
N ALA A 9 14.82 -6.32 8.93
CA ALA A 9 16.26 -6.21 9.15
C ALA A 9 16.70 -5.44 10.41
N GLU A 10 15.80 -4.74 11.10
CA GLU A 10 16.22 -3.73 12.09
C GLU A 10 15.27 -3.62 13.29
N ILE A 11 15.10 -4.73 14.04
CA ILE A 11 14.62 -4.65 15.41
C ILE A 11 15.84 -4.38 16.30
N ASP A 12 15.72 -3.38 17.17
CA ASP A 12 16.81 -2.66 17.84
C ASP A 12 17.92 -3.54 18.45
N GLY A 13 19.16 -3.04 18.31
CA GLY A 13 20.25 -3.14 19.29
C GLY A 13 20.93 -4.50 19.50
N GLU A 14 20.21 -5.59 19.67
CA GLU A 14 20.81 -6.86 20.14
C GLU A 14 20.14 -8.14 19.57
N ASN A 15 19.12 -8.02 18.72
CA ASN A 15 18.43 -9.18 18.12
C ASN A 15 18.17 -9.01 16.61
N VAL A 16 19.24 -8.87 15.83
CA VAL A 16 19.19 -8.99 14.36
C VAL A 16 18.62 -10.36 13.97
N ASN A 17 17.59 -10.40 13.12
CA ASN A 17 16.77 -11.58 12.81
C ASN A 17 17.56 -12.89 12.53
N LYS A 18 17.08 -13.98 13.14
CA LYS A 18 17.65 -15.34 13.10
C LYS A 18 17.17 -16.23 11.93
N LYS A 19 16.39 -15.75 10.94
CA LYS A 19 15.78 -16.62 9.91
C LYS A 19 16.45 -16.64 8.53
N SER A 20 17.10 -15.56 8.09
CA SER A 20 17.92 -15.59 6.86
C SER A 20 19.32 -16.11 7.15
N ASN A 21 20.03 -16.55 6.10
CA ASN A 21 21.46 -16.82 6.20
C ASN A 21 22.18 -15.58 6.79
N TYR A 22 23.11 -15.80 7.71
CA TYR A 22 23.78 -14.72 8.44
C TYR A 22 24.56 -13.79 7.50
N MET A 23 25.09 -14.34 6.40
CA MET A 23 25.81 -13.58 5.37
C MET A 23 24.92 -12.58 4.63
N ASP A 24 23.61 -12.85 4.55
CA ASP A 24 22.66 -12.00 3.79
C ASP A 24 22.01 -10.91 4.66
N ARG A 25 22.20 -10.95 5.98
CA ARG A 25 21.55 -9.98 6.90
C ARG A 25 21.89 -8.53 6.57
N PRO A 26 23.16 -8.15 6.28
CA PRO A 26 23.48 -6.77 5.90
C PRO A 26 22.81 -6.33 4.59
N PHE A 27 22.55 -7.27 3.67
CA PHE A 27 21.83 -6.98 2.44
C PHE A 27 20.36 -6.66 2.73
N TRP A 28 19.66 -7.49 3.50
CA TRP A 28 18.26 -7.24 3.87
C TRP A 28 18.08 -5.92 4.63
N GLN A 29 19.07 -5.55 5.45
CA GLN A 29 19.12 -4.24 6.12
C GLN A 29 19.11 -3.08 5.15
N LYS A 30 20.04 -3.10 4.19
CA LYS A 30 20.10 -2.09 3.13
C LYS A 30 18.86 -2.12 2.26
N ALA A 31 18.30 -3.29 1.97
CA ALA A 31 17.12 -3.44 1.13
C ALA A 31 15.87 -2.83 1.79
N ALA A 32 15.69 -2.97 3.10
CA ALA A 32 14.58 -2.34 3.83
C ALA A 32 14.67 -0.81 3.76
N GLY A 33 15.85 -0.24 4.04
CA GLY A 33 16.08 1.21 3.91
C GLY A 33 15.87 1.72 2.48
N ALA A 34 16.44 1.04 1.48
CA ALA A 34 16.29 1.40 0.07
C ALA A 34 14.83 1.32 -0.40
N SER A 35 14.06 0.33 0.07
CA SER A 35 12.64 0.18 -0.29
C SER A 35 11.78 1.34 0.24
N ARG A 36 12.05 1.84 1.45
CA ARG A 36 11.37 3.03 1.98
C ARG A 36 11.68 4.27 1.14
N GLN A 37 12.95 4.47 0.76
CA GLN A 37 13.33 5.58 -0.12
C GLN A 37 12.71 5.46 -1.52
N TYR A 38 12.58 4.24 -2.03
CA TYR A 38 11.96 3.99 -3.32
C TYR A 38 10.47 4.40 -3.37
N LEU A 39 9.75 4.23 -2.26
CA LEU A 39 8.36 4.68 -2.17
C LEU A 39 8.21 6.20 -2.36
N HIS A 40 9.11 6.99 -1.79
CA HIS A 40 9.10 8.45 -1.93
C HIS A 40 9.31 8.94 -3.36
N ILE A 41 10.06 8.19 -4.17
CA ILE A 41 10.33 8.57 -5.57
C ILE A 41 9.34 7.95 -6.55
N SER A 42 8.71 6.82 -6.20
CA SER A 42 7.77 6.12 -7.08
C SER A 42 6.32 6.57 -6.90
N CYS A 43 5.91 6.99 -5.69
CA CYS A 43 4.57 7.50 -5.45
C CYS A 43 4.45 8.96 -5.87
N ASP A 44 3.34 9.31 -6.49
CA ASP A 44 3.09 10.68 -6.92
C ASP A 44 2.98 11.66 -5.73
N LYS A 45 3.56 12.84 -5.90
CA LYS A 45 3.63 13.83 -4.82
C LYS A 45 2.31 14.54 -4.53
N ASP A 46 1.36 14.51 -5.45
CA ASP A 46 0.09 15.22 -5.30
C ASP A 46 -1.02 14.23 -4.93
N THR A 47 -1.07 13.08 -5.61
CA THR A 47 -2.13 12.09 -5.43
C THR A 47 -1.76 10.96 -4.47
N GLY A 48 -0.48 10.73 -4.17
CA GLY A 48 -0.02 9.54 -3.43
C GLY A 48 -0.12 8.22 -4.21
N MET A 49 -0.53 8.23 -5.48
CA MET A 49 -0.65 7.03 -6.30
C MET A 49 0.72 6.47 -6.68
N ALA A 50 0.89 5.16 -6.54
CA ALA A 50 2.03 4.42 -7.09
C ALA A 50 1.68 3.82 -8.46
N PRO A 51 2.66 3.63 -9.36
CA PRO A 51 2.45 2.87 -10.58
C PRO A 51 2.52 1.35 -10.32
N GLU A 52 1.87 0.52 -11.15
CA GLU A 52 2.00 -0.96 -11.11
C GLU A 52 3.45 -1.42 -11.36
N TYR A 53 4.14 -0.71 -12.26
CA TYR A 53 5.54 -0.91 -12.57
C TYR A 53 6.26 0.44 -12.62
N ALA A 54 7.47 0.48 -12.09
CA ALA A 54 8.36 1.62 -12.17
C ALA A 54 9.79 1.15 -12.41
N GLU A 55 10.59 2.02 -13.02
CA GLU A 55 12.04 1.85 -13.15
C GLU A 55 12.71 2.10 -11.78
N PHE A 56 14.01 1.82 -11.65
CA PHE A 56 14.73 1.98 -10.39
C PHE A 56 14.85 3.44 -9.91
N ASP A 57 14.63 4.41 -10.79
CA ASP A 57 14.55 5.84 -10.44
C ASP A 57 13.13 6.28 -10.02
N GLY A 58 12.18 5.34 -9.95
CA GLY A 58 10.78 5.59 -9.58
C GLY A 58 9.88 5.97 -10.75
N THR A 59 10.42 6.21 -11.95
CA THR A 59 9.61 6.61 -13.10
C THR A 59 8.63 5.50 -13.51
N PRO A 60 7.34 5.81 -13.76
CA PRO A 60 6.38 4.79 -14.15
C PRO A 60 6.76 4.10 -15.46
N LYS A 61 6.75 2.77 -15.45
CA LYS A 61 6.98 1.92 -16.61
C LYS A 61 5.64 1.37 -17.10
N LYS A 62 5.26 1.71 -18.32
CA LYS A 62 4.07 1.16 -18.97
C LYS A 62 4.45 -0.13 -19.69
N LEU A 63 3.88 -1.28 -19.26
CA LEU A 63 4.13 -2.57 -19.91
C LEU A 63 2.96 -3.00 -20.81
N PHE A 64 1.74 -2.96 -20.27
CA PHE A 64 0.56 -3.56 -20.93
C PHE A 64 -0.60 -2.60 -21.14
N ARG A 65 -0.61 -1.47 -20.43
CA ARG A 65 -1.74 -0.54 -20.34
C ARG A 65 -1.24 0.90 -20.23
N ASP A 66 -2.08 1.85 -20.62
CA ASP A 66 -1.74 3.27 -20.62
C ASP A 66 -1.85 3.95 -19.26
N PHE A 67 -2.67 3.38 -18.37
CA PHE A 67 -2.80 3.78 -16.97
C PHE A 67 -1.76 3.08 -16.09
N GLN A 68 -1.51 3.70 -14.94
CA GLN A 68 -0.41 3.32 -14.06
C GLN A 68 -0.90 2.87 -12.69
N PHE A 69 -1.97 3.46 -12.16
CA PHE A 69 -2.58 3.03 -10.91
C PHE A 69 -3.70 2.04 -11.19
N TYR A 70 -3.41 0.76 -10.97
CA TYR A 70 -4.36 -0.34 -11.11
C TYR A 70 -4.02 -1.46 -10.11
N SER A 71 -4.60 -2.65 -10.29
CA SER A 71 -4.59 -3.78 -9.36
C SER A 71 -3.32 -3.94 -8.53
N ASP A 72 -2.15 -3.97 -9.17
CA ASP A 72 -0.90 -4.21 -8.46
C ASP A 72 -0.53 -3.09 -7.46
N ALA A 73 -0.81 -1.84 -7.83
CA ALA A 73 -0.46 -0.64 -7.09
C ALA A 73 -1.31 -0.43 -5.84
N TYR A 74 -2.52 -1.03 -5.76
CA TYR A 74 -3.42 -0.87 -4.62
C TYR A 74 -2.76 -1.27 -3.30
N ARG A 75 -1.85 -2.27 -3.35
CA ARG A 75 -1.16 -2.80 -2.17
C ARG A 75 -0.14 -1.83 -1.55
N VAL A 76 0.28 -0.79 -2.26
CA VAL A 76 1.30 0.13 -1.74
C VAL A 76 0.84 0.81 -0.46
N ALA A 77 -0.42 1.24 -0.38
CA ALA A 77 -0.98 1.88 0.81
C ALA A 77 -0.96 0.94 2.04
N MET A 78 -1.38 -0.32 1.89
CA MET A 78 -1.32 -1.28 3.00
C MET A 78 0.12 -1.67 3.36
N ASN A 79 1.04 -1.72 2.40
CA ASN A 79 2.45 -2.00 2.70
C ASN A 79 3.08 -0.88 3.55
N ILE A 80 2.76 0.39 3.25
CA ILE A 80 3.13 1.54 4.09
C ILE A 80 2.51 1.42 5.49
N GLY A 81 1.21 1.10 5.55
CA GLY A 81 0.52 0.87 6.83
C GLY A 81 1.16 -0.22 7.68
N LEU A 82 1.58 -1.32 7.06
CA LEU A 82 2.23 -2.44 7.75
C LEU A 82 3.65 -2.08 8.24
N ASP A 83 4.45 -1.37 7.44
CA ASP A 83 5.78 -0.90 7.88
C ASP A 83 5.65 0.05 9.07
N ALA A 84 4.67 0.94 9.06
CA ALA A 84 4.37 1.83 10.18
C ALA A 84 3.93 1.06 11.43
N ALA A 85 3.10 0.02 11.29
CA ALA A 85 2.64 -0.77 12.44
C ALA A 85 3.77 -1.59 13.08
N TRP A 86 4.72 -2.10 12.29
CA TRP A 86 5.77 -3.00 12.79
C TRP A 86 7.08 -2.30 13.15
N PHE A 87 7.46 -1.23 12.43
CA PHE A 87 8.80 -0.64 12.55
C PHE A 87 8.77 0.89 12.64
N ASN A 88 7.89 1.55 11.87
CA ASN A 88 7.74 3.01 11.80
C ASN A 88 9.06 3.79 11.67
N LYS A 89 10.05 3.25 10.96
CA LYS A 89 11.39 3.88 10.84
C LYS A 89 11.36 5.12 9.93
N ASP A 90 10.35 5.25 9.08
CA ASP A 90 10.09 6.45 8.28
C ASP A 90 8.60 6.84 8.38
N ALA A 91 8.28 7.69 9.35
CA ALA A 91 6.92 8.16 9.58
C ALA A 91 6.38 9.06 8.45
N SER A 92 7.26 9.62 7.60
CA SER A 92 6.85 10.50 6.50
C SER A 92 6.15 9.73 5.37
N LEU A 93 6.31 8.41 5.29
CA LEU A 93 5.56 7.56 4.36
C LEU A 93 4.04 7.65 4.57
N GLY A 94 3.58 8.00 5.79
CA GLY A 94 2.18 8.25 6.08
C GLY A 94 1.57 9.37 5.22
N GLU A 95 2.38 10.35 4.80
CA GLU A 95 1.92 11.45 3.94
C GLU A 95 1.49 10.97 2.55
N ILE A 96 2.09 9.90 2.04
CA ILE A 96 1.70 9.28 0.76
C ILE A 96 0.27 8.74 0.87
N VAL A 97 -0.03 8.07 1.98
CA VAL A 97 -1.38 7.53 2.24
C VAL A 97 -2.38 8.67 2.47
N ASP A 98 -1.98 9.72 3.19
CA ASP A 98 -2.84 10.89 3.40
C ASP A 98 -3.28 11.51 2.06
N ARG A 99 -2.36 11.67 1.11
CA ARG A 99 -2.65 12.20 -0.23
C ARG A 99 -3.56 11.27 -1.03
N LEU A 100 -3.32 9.96 -0.95
CA LEU A 100 -4.15 8.95 -1.64
C LEU A 100 -5.58 8.96 -1.11
N GLN A 101 -5.75 8.98 0.21
CA GLN A 101 -7.06 9.06 0.85
C GLN A 101 -7.78 10.36 0.50
N VAL A 102 -7.07 11.50 0.51
CA VAL A 102 -7.62 12.80 0.07
C VAL A 102 -8.07 12.76 -1.38
N PHE A 103 -7.24 12.24 -2.29
CA PHE A 103 -7.57 12.14 -3.70
C PHE A 103 -8.88 11.38 -3.91
N PHE A 104 -8.98 10.16 -3.36
CA PHE A 104 -10.18 9.35 -3.53
C PHE A 104 -11.41 9.96 -2.86
N SER A 105 -11.28 10.50 -1.66
CA SER A 105 -12.40 11.09 -0.93
C SER A 105 -12.95 12.36 -1.59
N GLU A 106 -12.12 13.13 -2.29
CA GLU A 106 -12.51 14.43 -2.87
C GLU A 106 -12.83 14.37 -4.37
N ASN A 107 -12.27 13.41 -5.10
CA ASN A 107 -12.35 13.37 -6.57
C ASN A 107 -13.11 12.15 -7.10
N THR A 108 -13.60 11.26 -6.23
CA THR A 108 -14.29 10.03 -6.66
C THR A 108 -15.57 9.79 -5.87
N THR A 109 -16.41 8.89 -6.38
CA THR A 109 -17.57 8.38 -5.65
C THR A 109 -17.21 7.05 -5.00
N PHE A 110 -17.57 6.87 -3.73
CA PHE A 110 -17.25 5.67 -2.97
C PHE A 110 -17.65 4.37 -3.71
N GLY A 111 -16.70 3.44 -3.85
CA GLY A 111 -16.88 2.19 -4.59
C GLY A 111 -16.87 2.31 -6.12
N GLN A 112 -16.88 3.52 -6.68
CA GLN A 112 -16.84 3.81 -8.11
C GLN A 112 -15.48 4.39 -8.51
N TYR A 113 -14.47 3.53 -8.52
CA TYR A 113 -13.11 3.88 -8.92
C TYR A 113 -12.81 3.46 -10.35
N LYS A 114 -11.90 4.20 -10.99
CA LYS A 114 -11.44 3.95 -12.35
C LYS A 114 -10.00 3.45 -12.36
N ALA A 115 -9.48 3.15 -13.54
CA ALA A 115 -8.05 3.15 -13.76
C ALA A 115 -7.55 4.60 -13.88
N TYR A 116 -6.36 4.89 -13.35
CA TYR A 116 -5.82 6.25 -13.34
C TYR A 116 -4.36 6.30 -13.83
N THR A 117 -3.96 7.45 -14.38
CA THR A 117 -2.54 7.83 -14.33
C THR A 117 -2.14 8.07 -12.86
N ILE A 118 -0.84 8.05 -12.54
CA ILE A 118 -0.40 8.43 -11.18
C ILE A 118 -0.70 9.90 -10.86
N LYS A 119 -1.00 10.73 -11.88
CA LYS A 119 -1.42 12.13 -11.71
C LYS A 119 -2.92 12.26 -11.42
N GLY A 120 -3.66 11.16 -11.31
CA GLY A 120 -5.08 11.17 -10.96
C GLY A 120 -6.01 11.33 -12.16
N GLU A 121 -5.49 11.42 -13.39
CA GLU A 121 -6.32 11.46 -14.59
C GLU A 121 -7.05 10.12 -14.80
N PRO A 122 -8.39 10.10 -14.83
CA PRO A 122 -9.18 8.88 -14.95
C PRO A 122 -9.26 8.38 -16.40
N PHE A 123 -9.34 7.06 -16.56
CA PHE A 123 -9.71 6.40 -17.81
C PHE A 123 -11.17 5.91 -17.75
N ASP A 124 -11.76 5.58 -18.90
CA ASP A 124 -13.11 4.97 -18.93
C ASP A 124 -13.13 3.55 -18.35
N GLU A 125 -11.98 2.89 -18.29
CA GLU A 125 -11.81 1.59 -17.68
C GLU A 125 -12.09 1.65 -16.16
N PRO A 126 -13.05 0.87 -15.64
CA PRO A 126 -13.30 0.80 -14.21
C PRO A 126 -12.19 0.04 -13.47
N ALA A 127 -12.02 0.32 -12.18
CA ALA A 127 -11.18 -0.50 -11.33
C ALA A 127 -11.73 -1.94 -11.27
N MET A 128 -10.88 -2.92 -11.59
CA MET A 128 -11.30 -4.33 -11.54
C MET A 128 -11.64 -4.78 -10.12
N HIS A 129 -10.98 -4.20 -9.11
CA HIS A 129 -11.04 -4.59 -7.70
C HIS A 129 -11.28 -3.38 -6.79
N SER A 130 -12.51 -2.85 -6.78
CA SER A 130 -12.86 -1.69 -5.96
C SER A 130 -12.86 -1.98 -4.46
N VAL A 131 -13.19 -3.21 -4.04
CA VAL A 131 -13.14 -3.63 -2.62
C VAL A 131 -11.69 -3.68 -2.14
N ALA A 132 -10.75 -4.13 -3.00
CA ALA A 132 -9.33 -4.05 -2.71
C ALA A 132 -8.85 -2.60 -2.47
N ILE A 133 -9.26 -1.63 -3.30
CA ILE A 133 -8.89 -0.21 -3.11
C ILE A 133 -9.35 0.27 -1.73
N ILE A 134 -10.59 -0.03 -1.34
CA ILE A 134 -11.11 0.38 -0.02
C ILE A 134 -10.33 -0.28 1.10
N ALA A 135 -10.13 -1.60 1.03
CA ALA A 135 -9.40 -2.35 2.05
C ALA A 135 -7.97 -1.82 2.25
N THR A 136 -7.22 -1.58 1.17
CA THR A 136 -5.82 -1.16 1.29
C THR A 136 -5.67 0.30 1.72
N ASN A 137 -6.57 1.19 1.30
CA ASN A 137 -6.60 2.57 1.82
C ASN A 137 -6.95 2.60 3.31
N ALA A 138 -7.87 1.74 3.75
CA ALA A 138 -8.20 1.59 5.16
C ALA A 138 -6.99 1.10 5.97
N ALA A 139 -6.32 0.03 5.53
CA ALA A 139 -5.12 -0.49 6.18
C ALA A 139 -3.94 0.51 6.18
N GLY A 140 -3.82 1.34 5.14
CA GLY A 140 -2.87 2.45 5.10
C GLY A 140 -3.06 3.46 6.24
N SER A 141 -4.26 3.51 6.86
CA SER A 141 -4.57 4.39 7.99
C SER A 141 -3.74 4.12 9.25
N LEU A 142 -3.03 2.99 9.31
CA LEU A 142 -2.04 2.70 10.34
C LEU A 142 -0.83 3.64 10.27
N ALA A 143 -0.51 4.17 9.08
CA ALA A 143 0.55 5.17 8.87
C ALA A 143 -0.02 6.61 8.76
N ALA A 144 -1.21 6.74 8.19
CA ALA A 144 -1.86 8.02 7.87
C ALA A 144 -2.14 8.87 9.11
N ARG A 145 -2.09 10.21 8.96
CA ARG A 145 -2.46 11.20 9.99
C ARG A 145 -3.49 12.21 9.49
N GLY A 146 -3.91 12.10 8.25
CA GLY A 146 -4.82 13.00 7.56
C GLY A 146 -6.28 12.87 8.00
N LYS A 147 -7.09 13.83 7.54
CA LYS A 147 -8.50 14.00 7.95
C LYS A 147 -9.41 12.83 7.58
N TYR A 148 -9.07 12.05 6.55
CA TYR A 148 -9.90 10.94 6.07
C TYR A 148 -9.56 9.57 6.68
N ARG A 149 -8.45 9.44 7.43
CA ARG A 149 -7.96 8.12 7.89
C ARG A 149 -9.01 7.30 8.64
N LEU A 150 -9.77 7.94 9.53
CA LEU A 150 -10.81 7.24 10.30
C LEU A 150 -12.05 6.95 9.47
N GLN A 151 -12.31 7.76 8.43
CA GLN A 151 -13.43 7.50 7.52
C GLN A 151 -13.17 6.23 6.71
N TRP A 152 -11.98 6.09 6.12
CA TRP A 152 -11.61 4.87 5.38
C TRP A 152 -11.68 3.60 6.23
N VAL A 153 -11.29 3.67 7.51
CA VAL A 153 -11.42 2.52 8.44
C VAL A 153 -12.89 2.17 8.68
N ARG A 154 -13.77 3.15 8.88
CA ARG A 154 -15.22 2.92 9.06
C ARG A 154 -15.86 2.37 7.80
N ASP A 155 -15.53 2.95 6.64
CA ASP A 155 -16.04 2.52 5.34
C ASP A 155 -15.66 1.06 5.07
N PHE A 156 -14.43 0.66 5.42
CA PHE A 156 -14.00 -0.73 5.31
C PHE A 156 -14.71 -1.65 6.31
N TRP A 157 -14.94 -1.20 7.55
CA TRP A 157 -15.69 -1.95 8.55
C TRP A 157 -17.12 -2.28 8.10
N GLU A 158 -17.76 -1.36 7.40
CA GLU A 158 -19.11 -1.54 6.86
C GLU A 158 -19.14 -2.30 5.52
N LEU A 159 -17.99 -2.48 4.87
CA LEU A 159 -17.87 -3.12 3.56
C LEU A 159 -17.97 -4.64 3.68
N PRO A 160 -18.95 -5.31 3.04
CA PRO A 160 -19.00 -6.76 3.02
C PRO A 160 -17.96 -7.37 2.05
N LEU A 161 -17.62 -8.64 2.25
CA LEU A 161 -16.81 -9.40 1.30
C LEU A 161 -17.42 -9.39 -0.11
N ARG A 162 -16.56 -9.28 -1.13
CA ARG A 162 -16.97 -9.32 -2.53
C ARG A 162 -17.52 -10.71 -2.88
N LYS A 163 -18.61 -10.72 -3.65
CA LYS A 163 -19.22 -11.93 -4.23
C LYS A 163 -18.96 -12.00 -5.74
N GLY A 164 -19.29 -13.13 -6.37
CA GLY A 164 -19.13 -13.33 -7.81
C GLY A 164 -17.70 -13.72 -8.23
N GLU A 165 -17.46 -13.85 -9.53
CA GLU A 165 -16.24 -14.47 -10.09
C GLU A 165 -14.95 -13.70 -9.80
N ARG A 166 -15.03 -12.38 -9.69
CA ARG A 166 -13.86 -11.49 -9.49
C ARG A 166 -13.48 -11.27 -8.02
N ARG A 167 -14.05 -12.06 -7.10
CA ARG A 167 -13.89 -11.91 -5.64
C ARG A 167 -12.50 -12.24 -5.08
N TYR A 168 -11.70 -13.01 -5.81
CA TYR A 168 -10.45 -13.57 -5.29
C TYR A 168 -9.50 -12.48 -4.77
N TYR A 169 -9.09 -11.55 -5.64
CA TYR A 169 -8.10 -10.55 -5.28
C TYR A 169 -8.60 -9.59 -4.19
N ASP A 170 -9.86 -9.13 -4.33
CA ASP A 170 -10.49 -8.27 -3.32
C ASP A 170 -10.52 -8.93 -1.95
N ASN A 171 -10.98 -10.19 -1.87
CA ASN A 171 -11.15 -10.85 -0.58
C ASN A 171 -9.81 -11.27 0.04
N CYS A 172 -8.77 -11.52 -0.77
CA CYS A 172 -7.41 -11.71 -0.25
C CYS A 172 -6.91 -10.44 0.44
N LEU A 173 -6.98 -9.27 -0.22
CA LEU A 173 -6.54 -8.02 0.39
C LEU A 173 -7.43 -7.60 1.55
N TYR A 174 -8.75 -7.80 1.43
CA TYR A 174 -9.71 -7.60 2.51
C TYR A 174 -9.26 -8.33 3.78
N PHE A 175 -8.96 -9.63 3.69
CA PHE A 175 -8.60 -10.43 4.85
C PHE A 175 -7.32 -9.94 5.53
N PHE A 176 -6.28 -9.61 4.76
CA PHE A 176 -5.06 -9.04 5.32
C PHE A 176 -5.31 -7.68 5.98
N CYS A 177 -6.07 -6.80 5.34
CA CYS A 177 -6.38 -5.48 5.88
C CYS A 177 -7.23 -5.58 7.15
N LEU A 178 -8.14 -6.55 7.23
CA LEU A 178 -8.91 -6.85 8.45
C LEU A 178 -7.98 -7.27 9.59
N LEU A 179 -7.05 -8.20 9.35
CA LEU A 179 -6.06 -8.61 10.36
C LEU A 179 -5.20 -7.43 10.81
N MET A 180 -4.76 -6.58 9.87
CA MET A 180 -3.94 -5.40 10.19
C MET A 180 -4.69 -4.41 11.08
N LEU A 181 -5.93 -4.07 10.72
CA LEU A 181 -6.73 -3.07 11.44
C LEU A 181 -7.28 -3.61 12.77
N ALA A 182 -7.45 -4.92 12.90
CA ALA A 182 -7.79 -5.57 14.16
C ALA A 182 -6.59 -5.73 15.11
N GLY A 183 -5.36 -5.44 14.67
CA GLY A 183 -4.15 -5.70 15.47
C GLY A 183 -3.75 -7.17 15.54
N GLU A 184 -4.26 -8.00 14.62
CA GLU A 184 -4.04 -9.45 14.58
C GLU A 184 -2.98 -9.88 13.54
N TYR A 185 -2.49 -8.94 12.72
CA TYR A 185 -1.39 -9.18 11.79
C TYR A 185 -0.03 -8.96 12.50
N ASN A 186 0.38 -9.96 13.27
CA ASN A 186 1.54 -9.88 14.15
C ASN A 186 2.82 -10.54 13.60
N MET A 187 3.97 -10.02 14.02
CA MET A 187 5.27 -10.65 13.75
C MET A 187 5.51 -11.82 14.71
N TYR A 188 5.49 -13.04 14.18
CA TYR A 188 5.90 -14.24 14.93
C TYR A 188 7.42 -14.46 14.75
N ILE A 189 8.21 -13.94 15.69
CA ILE A 189 9.68 -13.96 15.62
C ILE A 189 10.21 -15.33 16.02
#